data_AF-A0A2V9JYN1-F1
#
_entry.id   AF-A0A2V9JYN1-F1
#
_cell.length_a   1.000
_cell.length_b   1.000
_cell.length_c   1.000
_cell.angle_alpha   90.00
_cell.angle_beta   90.00
_cell.angle_gamma   90.00
#
_symmetry.space_group_name_H-M   'P 1'
#
loop_
_entity.id
_entity.type
_entity.pdbx_description
1 polymer ?
#
loop_
_entity_poly.entity_id
_entity_poly.type
_entity_poly.pdbx_seq_one_letter_code
_entity_poly.pdbx_strand_id
1 'polypeptide(L)'
;MDERKLKRYFKQQVHVIMERSASEPDGFRAYFRDREPKDDEILGLLAVTAMVNGEFPRRECFPTPVEALAALSPAARSVICREFRKELRSCLRQLSATRRPGGRAQVAGNRFATIAHQA
;
A
#
# COMPACT_ATOMS: atom_id res chain seq x y z
N MET A 1 22.02 -14.33 12.93
CA MET A 1 20.71 -14.14 12.25
C MET A 1 20.97 -14.13 10.75
N ASP A 2 20.24 -14.90 9.94
CA ASP A 2 20.53 -15.02 8.50
C ASP A 2 19.95 -13.83 7.73
N GLU A 3 20.82 -12.91 7.30
CA GLU A 3 20.43 -11.69 6.57
C GLU A 3 19.61 -11.98 5.30
N ARG A 4 19.88 -13.09 4.60
CA ARG A 4 19.13 -13.45 3.38
C ARG A 4 17.67 -13.77 3.72
N LYS A 5 17.44 -14.46 4.85
CA LYS A 5 16.08 -14.75 5.34
C LYS A 5 15.35 -13.48 5.72
N LEU A 6 16.01 -12.56 6.43
CA LEU A 6 15.41 -11.28 6.82
C LEU A 6 15.07 -10.41 5.62
N LYS A 7 16.00 -10.29 4.68
CA LYS A 7 15.77 -9.55 3.44
C LYS A 7 14.58 -10.13 2.69
N ARG A 8 14.49 -11.46 2.56
CA ARG A 8 13.34 -12.13 1.91
C ARG A 8 12.03 -11.84 2.66
N TYR A 9 12.05 -11.92 3.99
CA TYR A 9 10.89 -11.61 4.83
C TYR A 9 10.39 -10.19 4.59
N PHE A 10 11.26 -9.17 4.68
CA PHE A 10 10.83 -7.78 4.50
C PHE A 10 10.43 -7.46 3.07
N LYS A 11 11.02 -8.10 2.06
CA LYS A 11 10.52 -8.02 0.68
C LYS A 11 9.08 -8.55 0.57
N GLN A 12 8.76 -9.65 1.24
CA GLN A 12 7.39 -10.16 1.27
C GLN A 12 6.45 -9.20 1.99
N GLN A 13 6.88 -8.62 3.12
CA GLN A 13 6.08 -7.65 3.86
C GLN A 13 5.77 -6.40 3.02
N VAL A 14 6.69 -5.94 2.17
CA VAL A 14 6.41 -4.88 1.20
C VAL A 14 5.20 -5.24 0.32
N HIS A 15 5.12 -6.46 -0.21
CA HIS A 15 3.98 -6.86 -1.05
C HIS A 15 2.67 -6.92 -0.25
N VAL A 16 2.71 -7.50 0.96
CA VAL A 16 1.54 -7.61 1.84
C VAL A 16 0.95 -6.23 2.19
N ILE A 17 1.79 -5.27 2.59
CA ILE A 17 1.31 -3.93 2.95
C ILE A 17 0.80 -3.16 1.73
N MET A 18 1.39 -3.41 0.55
CA MET A 18 0.86 -2.85 -0.69
C MET A 18 -0.52 -3.40 -0.94
N GLU A 19 -0.72 -4.71 -1.01
CA GLU A 19 -2.05 -5.30 -1.26
C GLU A 19 -3.13 -4.78 -0.30
N ARG A 20 -2.83 -4.74 1.00
CA ARG A 20 -3.78 -4.26 2.02
C ARG A 20 -4.17 -2.80 1.86
N SER A 21 -3.17 -1.94 1.63
CA SER A 21 -3.41 -0.50 1.45
C SER A 21 -4.22 -0.14 0.20
N ALA A 22 -4.48 -1.09 -0.71
CA ALA A 22 -5.43 -0.87 -1.79
C ALA A 22 -6.86 -0.58 -1.30
N SER A 23 -7.21 -1.09 -0.12
CA SER A 23 -8.52 -0.89 0.52
C SER A 23 -8.58 0.33 1.46
N GLU A 24 -7.47 1.03 1.66
CA GLU A 24 -7.33 2.14 2.60
C GLU A 24 -7.23 3.48 1.85
N PRO A 25 -8.35 4.21 1.64
CA PRO A 25 -8.36 5.43 0.83
C PRO A 25 -7.47 6.55 1.38
N ASP A 26 -7.36 6.63 2.70
CA ASP A 26 -6.55 7.63 3.43
C ASP A 26 -5.29 7.01 4.07
N GLY A 27 -4.91 5.80 3.63
CA GLY A 27 -3.74 5.08 4.14
C GLY A 27 -2.41 5.68 3.64
N PHE A 28 -1.30 4.96 3.89
CA PHE A 28 0.04 5.46 3.56
C PHE A 28 0.23 5.79 2.07
N ARG A 29 -0.53 5.15 1.17
CA ARG A 29 -0.49 5.44 -0.27
C ARG A 29 -0.96 6.87 -0.56
N ALA A 30 -1.98 7.36 0.15
CA ALA A 30 -2.44 8.73 0.03
C ALA A 30 -1.39 9.70 0.58
N TYR A 31 -0.78 9.36 1.72
CA TYR A 31 0.29 10.14 2.34
C TYR A 31 1.52 10.32 1.44
N PHE A 32 1.91 9.30 0.66
CA PHE A 32 3.04 9.37 -0.28
C PHE A 32 2.64 9.69 -1.73
N ARG A 33 1.42 10.19 -1.96
CA ARG A 33 0.95 10.46 -3.32
C ARG A 33 1.80 11.50 -4.04
N ASP A 34 2.18 12.55 -3.32
CA ASP A 34 2.82 13.74 -3.89
C ASP A 34 4.32 13.82 -3.58
N ARG A 35 4.90 12.77 -2.98
CA ARG A 35 6.33 12.74 -2.63
C ARG A 35 6.90 11.34 -2.56
N GLU A 36 8.21 11.23 -2.76
CA GLU A 36 8.90 9.97 -2.55
C GLU A 36 9.14 9.72 -1.04
N PRO A 37 8.83 8.50 -0.53
CA PRO A 37 9.10 8.15 0.85
C PRO A 37 10.61 8.04 1.12
N LYS A 38 11.07 8.55 2.27
CA LYS A 38 12.47 8.39 2.73
C LYS A 38 12.70 6.97 3.26
N ASP A 39 13.95 6.51 3.29
CA ASP A 39 14.30 5.16 3.78
C ASP A 39 13.77 4.91 5.20
N ASP A 40 13.99 5.84 6.13
CA ASP A 40 13.54 5.69 7.52
C ASP A 40 12.01 5.60 7.66
N GLU A 41 11.26 6.30 6.80
CA GLU A 41 9.79 6.25 6.79
C GLU A 41 9.30 4.88 6.30
N ILE A 42 9.96 4.33 5.28
CA ILE A 42 9.66 2.99 4.75
C ILE A 42 9.94 1.93 5.82
N LEU A 43 11.12 2.00 6.43
CA LEU A 43 11.54 1.04 7.46
C LEU A 43 10.64 1.13 8.70
N GLY A 44 10.29 2.35 9.14
CA GLY A 44 9.35 2.57 10.24
C GLY A 44 7.96 2.00 9.94
N LEU A 45 7.42 2.25 8.75
CA LEU A 45 6.15 1.68 8.32
C LEU A 45 6.17 0.16 8.30
N LEU A 46 7.22 -0.46 7.75
CA LEU A 46 7.41 -1.91 7.73
C LEU A 46 7.47 -2.50 9.13
N ALA A 47 8.19 -1.85 10.06
CA ALA A 47 8.26 -2.29 11.44
C ALA A 47 6.87 -2.26 12.11
N VAL A 48 6.18 -1.13 12.04
CA VAL A 48 4.87 -0.94 12.68
C VAL A 48 3.84 -1.91 12.13
N THR A 49 3.73 -2.00 10.80
CA THR A 49 2.78 -2.90 10.13
C THR A 49 3.07 -4.37 10.45
N ALA A 50 4.34 -4.81 10.45
CA ALA A 50 4.70 -6.17 10.80
C ALA A 50 4.40 -6.51 12.28
N MET A 51 4.52 -5.53 13.19
CA MET A 51 4.15 -5.70 14.60
C MET A 51 2.63 -5.79 14.80
N VAL A 52 1.87 -4.88 14.19
CA VAL A 52 0.40 -4.80 14.35
C VAL A 52 -0.29 -5.99 13.69
N ASN A 53 0.19 -6.44 12.53
CA ASN A 53 -0.46 -7.49 11.76
C ASN A 53 -0.20 -8.90 12.30
N GLY A 54 0.70 -9.08 13.26
CA GLY A 54 0.94 -10.37 13.91
C GLY A 54 1.51 -11.47 13.01
N GLU A 55 1.85 -11.19 11.74
CA GLU A 55 2.48 -12.12 10.79
C GLU A 55 3.94 -12.46 11.11
N PHE A 56 4.40 -12.05 12.29
CA PHE A 56 5.70 -12.40 12.77
C PHE A 56 5.66 -13.80 13.38
N PRO A 57 6.54 -14.74 12.96
CA PRO A 57 6.61 -16.04 13.61
C PRO A 57 6.94 -15.84 15.09
N ARG A 58 5.94 -15.96 15.97
CA ARG A 58 6.06 -15.86 17.44
C ARG A 58 6.77 -17.09 18.04
N ARG A 59 7.79 -17.62 17.36
CA ARG A 59 8.67 -18.61 17.97
C ARG A 59 9.65 -17.84 18.84
N GLU A 60 9.83 -18.29 20.07
CA GLU A 60 10.57 -17.63 21.17
C GLU A 60 12.01 -17.20 20.84
N CYS A 61 12.54 -17.57 19.66
CA CYS A 61 13.88 -17.19 19.17
C CYS A 61 13.88 -16.25 17.96
N PHE A 62 12.73 -15.74 17.48
CA PHE A 62 12.70 -14.83 16.33
C PHE A 62 12.63 -13.38 16.83
N PRO A 63 13.66 -12.56 16.58
CA PRO A 63 13.74 -11.19 17.09
C PRO A 63 12.71 -10.30 16.40
N THR A 64 12.13 -9.35 17.13
CA THR A 64 11.04 -8.47 16.70
C THR A 64 11.29 -7.81 15.33
N PRO A 65 10.25 -7.35 14.60
CA PRO A 65 10.44 -6.64 13.34
C PRO A 65 11.45 -5.48 13.42
N VAL A 66 11.49 -4.76 14.54
CA VAL A 66 12.45 -3.67 14.78
C VAL A 66 13.88 -4.21 14.87
N GLU A 67 14.11 -5.23 15.69
CA GLU A 67 15.41 -5.89 15.82
C GLU A 67 15.86 -6.55 14.50
N ALA A 68 14.92 -7.13 13.75
CA ALA A 68 15.18 -7.72 12.45
C ALA A 68 15.56 -6.70 11.39
N LEU A 69 14.96 -5.50 11.40
CA LEU A 69 15.42 -4.41 10.54
C LEU A 69 16.78 -3.88 10.97
N ALA A 70 17.04 -3.77 12.27
CA ALA A 70 18.32 -3.32 12.80
C ALA A 70 19.47 -4.29 12.46
N ALA A 71 19.17 -5.59 12.36
CA ALA A 71 20.14 -6.63 11.99
C ALA A 71 20.50 -6.63 10.49
N LEU A 72 19.78 -5.90 9.64
CA LEU A 72 20.08 -5.81 8.21
C LEU A 72 21.20 -4.81 7.93
N SER A 73 22.12 -5.17 7.03
CA SER A 73 23.09 -4.22 6.49
C SER A 73 22.40 -3.03 5.81
N PRO A 74 23.07 -1.87 5.72
CA PRO A 74 22.57 -0.73 4.95
C PRO A 74 22.23 -1.09 3.50
N ALA A 75 23.03 -1.95 2.86
CA ALA A 75 22.78 -2.42 1.51
C ALA A 75 21.49 -3.24 1.40
N ALA A 76 21.23 -4.13 2.36
CA ALA A 76 19.99 -4.91 2.38
C ALA A 76 18.76 -4.04 2.61
N ARG A 77 18.85 -3.07 3.54
CA ARG A 77 17.79 -2.07 3.79
C ARG A 77 17.50 -1.23 2.55
N SER A 78 18.54 -0.77 1.84
CA SER A 78 18.39 -0.03 0.59
C SER A 78 17.64 -0.83 -0.48
N VAL A 79 17.92 -2.13 -0.61
CA VAL A 79 17.19 -3.01 -1.56
C VAL A 79 15.70 -3.11 -1.20
N ILE A 80 15.37 -3.24 0.08
CA ILE A 80 13.98 -3.29 0.54
C ILE A 80 13.28 -1.95 0.25
N CYS A 81 13.91 -0.83 0.56
CA CYS A 81 13.36 0.50 0.30
C CYS A 81 13.15 0.77 -1.20
N ARG A 82 14.07 0.30 -2.05
CA ARG A 82 13.92 0.38 -3.51
C ARG A 82 12.74 -0.45 -4.02
N GLU A 83 12.52 -1.66 -3.48
CA GLU A 83 11.37 -2.49 -3.83
C GLU A 83 10.06 -1.81 -3.41
N PHE A 84 10.00 -1.26 -2.19
CA PHE A 84 8.83 -0.51 -1.71
C PHE A 84 8.46 0.64 -2.65
N ARG A 85 9.43 1.47 -3.02
CA ARG A 85 9.20 2.60 -3.94
C ARG A 85 8.72 2.13 -5.32
N LYS A 86 9.26 1.02 -5.81
CA LYS A 86 8.86 0.44 -7.10
C LYS A 86 7.38 0.00 -7.05
N GLU A 87 6.99 -0.74 -6.02
CA GLU A 87 5.61 -1.19 -5.84
C GLU A 87 4.66 0.00 -5.64
N LEU A 88 5.02 0.95 -4.77
CA LEU A 88 4.23 2.16 -4.52
C LEU A 88 3.93 2.91 -5.82
N ARG A 89 4.95 3.15 -6.65
CA ARG A 89 4.78 3.80 -7.96
C ARG A 89 3.87 2.99 -8.88
N SER A 90 3.95 1.66 -8.84
CA SER A 90 3.06 0.79 -9.62
C SER A 90 1.60 0.99 -9.20
N CYS A 91 1.32 0.96 -7.89
CA CYS A 91 0.00 1.17 -7.33
C CYS A 91 -0.56 2.57 -7.63
N LEU A 92 0.25 3.62 -7.47
CA LEU A 92 -0.17 5.00 -7.73
C LEU A 92 -0.50 5.22 -9.23
N ARG A 93 0.29 4.63 -10.14
CA ARG A 93 -0.03 4.68 -11.59
C ARG A 93 -1.36 4.00 -11.89
N GLN A 94 -1.64 2.84 -11.30
CA GLN A 94 -2.92 2.15 -11.48
C GLN A 94 -4.09 3.02 -11.00
N LEU A 95 -3.98 3.66 -9.83
CA LEU A 95 -5.01 4.58 -9.32
C LEU A 95 -5.26 5.76 -10.26
N SER A 96 -4.20 6.33 -10.86
CA SER A 96 -4.33 7.43 -11.82
C SER A 96 -5.00 6.98 -13.13
N ALA A 97 -4.75 5.74 -13.58
CA ALA A 97 -5.36 5.18 -14.78
C ALA A 97 -6.87 4.89 -14.60
N THR A 98 -7.28 4.46 -13.41
CA THR A 98 -8.70 4.21 -13.07
C THR A 98 -9.51 5.50 -12.94
N ARG A 99 -8.86 6.65 -12.67
CA ARG A 99 -9.48 7.99 -12.58
C ARG A 99 -9.59 8.75 -13.92
N ARG A 100 -9.61 8.06 -15.07
CA ARG A 100 -9.90 8.76 -16.34
C ARG A 100 -11.26 9.49 -16.25
N PRO A 101 -11.37 10.75 -16.73
CA PRO A 101 -12.62 11.50 -16.69
C PRO A 101 -13.57 10.95 -17.76
N GLY A 102 -14.33 9.93 -17.39
CA GLY A 102 -15.45 9.37 -18.15
C GLY A 102 -16.78 9.76 -17.53
N GLY A 103 -16.93 11.02 -17.11
CA GLY A 103 -18.21 11.58 -16.69
C GLY A 103 -19.14 11.72 -17.89
N ARG A 104 -19.85 10.66 -18.24
CA ARG A 104 -21.21 10.77 -18.79
C ARG A 104 -22.09 9.87 -17.94
N ALA A 105 -22.66 10.48 -16.90
CA ALA A 105 -23.95 10.04 -16.42
C ALA A 105 -24.90 10.12 -17.63
N GLN A 106 -25.21 8.97 -18.22
CA GLN A 106 -26.30 8.85 -19.16
C GLN A 106 -27.56 9.10 -18.34
N VAL A 107 -28.05 10.34 -18.39
CA VAL A 107 -29.37 10.69 -17.87
C VAL A 107 -30.34 9.80 -18.64
N ALA A 108 -30.76 8.71 -18.01
CA ALA A 108 -31.89 7.93 -18.47
C ALA A 108 -33.05 8.91 -18.62
N GLY A 109 -33.51 9.11 -19.85
CA GLY A 109 -34.63 9.99 -20.14
C GLY A 109 -35.83 9.54 -19.34
N ASN A 110 -36.17 10.28 -18.30
CA ASN A 110 -37.49 10.23 -17.70
C ASN A 110 -38.48 10.71 -18.77
N ARG A 111 -39.10 9.74 -19.45
CA ARG A 111 -40.37 9.97 -20.15
C ARG A 111 -41.39 10.35 -19.08
N PHE A 112 -41.53 11.65 -18.82
CA PHE A 112 -42.70 12.19 -18.16
C PHE A 112 -43.91 11.85 -19.03
N ALA A 113 -44.75 10.96 -18.51
CA ALA A 113 -46.05 10.70 -19.06
C ALA A 113 -46.89 11.97 -18.91
N THR A 114 -47.32 12.51 -20.05
CA THR A 114 -48.36 13.53 -20.17
C THR A 114 -49.65 12.97 -19.56
N ILE A 115 -50.06 13.46 -18.39
CA ILE A 115 -51.44 13.34 -17.94
C ILE A 115 -52.16 14.60 -18.40
N ALA A 116 -52.98 14.43 -19.43
CA ALA A 116 -53.89 15.45 -19.92
C ALA A 116 -54.97 15.73 -18.87
N HIS A 117 -55.19 17.01 -18.61
CA HIS A 117 -56.24 17.56 -17.76
C HIS A 117 -57.27 18.22 -18.70
N GLN A 118 -58.46 17.64 -18.86
CA GLN A 118 -59.69 18.31 -19.30
C GLN A 118 -60.84 17.51 -18.64
N ALA A 119 -61.49 18.07 -17.60
CA ALA A 119 -62.58 19.05 -17.66
C ALA A 119 -63.92 18.37 -18.00
#